data_AF-A0A6N1YBK9-F1
#
_entry.id   AF-A0A6N1YBK9-F1
#
_cell.length_a   1.000
_cell.length_b   1.000
_cell.length_c   1.000
_cell.angle_alpha   90.00
_cell.angle_beta   90.00
_cell.angle_gamma   90.00
#
_symmetry.space_group_name_H-M   'P 1'
#
loop_
_entity.id
_entity.type
_entity.pdbx_description
1 polymer ?
#
loop_
_entity_poly.entity_id
_entity_poly.type
_entity_poly.pdbx_seq_one_letter_code
_entity_poly.pdbx_strand_id
1 'polypeptide(L)'
;MPRIIGGTTSQADLWPWMAGLTPKNASAAAVFCGASLIAKDWVLTAGHCVVGQSPADFDVIINQAQLDADTGERIAVERIVLHPQYNSITLDNDLALIKLKSASQIQPIQLVSPYSNQDAPGKSAFALGWGAVISSGDLFPLDLRQVVLPLVSNTTCSFSMNEDISDDMLCAGDGLGLRDTCSGDSGGPLIVFDSESHTWRQAGITSWGNGCAELGTYGVYTRTKNYAEFISSQICSVQEIPASPSLRLDINANMVGLDWNSGSGVASYRLNYAPYPGAQYIASMDMNLLTHFNADLVSGSAYYVAITSYNNNCLSDYSNIEHFVIP
;
A
#
# COMPACT_ATOMS: atom_id res chain seq x y z
N MET A 1 26.18 -8.20 15.16
CA MET A 1 25.03 -8.35 14.25
C MET A 1 24.17 -7.11 14.38
N PRO A 2 24.17 -6.15 13.44
CA PRO A 2 23.23 -5.04 13.52
C PRO A 2 22.18 -5.07 12.39
N ARG A 3 20.99 -4.58 12.73
CA ARG A 3 19.64 -4.91 12.21
C ARG A 3 18.86 -3.60 12.02
N ILE A 4 17.88 -3.48 11.09
CA ILE A 4 16.68 -2.63 11.39
C ILE A 4 16.32 -2.90 12.85
N ILE A 5 16.00 -1.92 13.71
CA ILE A 5 15.99 -2.19 15.15
C ILE A 5 15.09 -3.42 15.43
N GLY A 6 15.69 -4.49 15.97
CA GLY A 6 15.04 -5.81 16.18
C GLY A 6 14.66 -6.67 14.95
N GLY A 7 14.98 -6.28 13.72
CA GLY A 7 14.73 -7.00 12.45
C GLY A 7 15.80 -8.02 12.01
N THR A 8 15.61 -8.60 10.83
CA THR A 8 16.49 -9.63 10.22
C THR A 8 16.93 -9.25 8.81
N THR A 9 18.04 -9.83 8.32
CA THR A 9 18.36 -9.78 6.88
C THR A 9 17.24 -10.46 6.09
N SER A 10 16.81 -9.84 4.98
CA SER A 10 15.90 -10.49 4.05
C SER A 10 16.66 -11.49 3.16
N GLN A 11 15.99 -12.54 2.70
CA GLN A 11 16.56 -13.42 1.69
C GLN A 11 16.57 -12.70 0.34
N ALA A 12 17.56 -12.99 -0.50
CA ALA A 12 17.57 -12.53 -1.88
C ALA A 12 16.26 -12.93 -2.58
N ASP A 13 15.73 -12.03 -3.42
CA ASP A 13 14.51 -12.21 -4.22
C ASP A 13 13.19 -12.46 -3.45
N LEU A 14 13.18 -12.39 -2.10
CA LEU A 14 11.95 -12.56 -1.32
C LEU A 14 10.93 -11.44 -1.58
N TRP A 15 11.43 -10.22 -1.81
CA TRP A 15 10.64 -9.01 -2.01
C TRP A 15 11.02 -8.34 -3.34
N PRO A 16 10.70 -8.94 -4.49
CA PRO A 16 11.31 -8.55 -5.75
C PRO A 16 10.90 -7.15 -6.21
N TRP A 17 9.68 -6.71 -5.88
CA TRP A 17 9.18 -5.35 -6.11
C TRP A 17 9.85 -4.28 -5.22
N MET A 18 10.70 -4.66 -4.27
CA MET A 18 11.44 -3.68 -3.47
C MET A 18 12.31 -2.83 -4.38
N ALA A 19 12.17 -1.52 -4.23
CA ALA A 19 12.89 -0.53 -5.01
C ALA A 19 13.59 0.48 -4.10
N GLY A 20 14.57 1.19 -4.65
CA GLY A 20 15.30 2.24 -3.96
C GLY A 20 15.61 3.41 -4.89
N LEU A 21 15.66 4.61 -4.33
CA LEU A 21 16.06 5.82 -5.04
C LEU A 21 17.54 6.09 -4.75
N THR A 22 18.35 6.19 -5.80
CA THR A 22 19.80 6.42 -5.69
C THR A 22 20.21 7.59 -6.58
N PRO A 23 21.14 8.47 -6.16
CA PRO A 23 21.56 9.60 -6.98
C PRO A 23 22.03 9.15 -8.36
N LYS A 24 21.84 10.00 -9.36
CA LYS A 24 22.07 9.65 -10.76
C LYS A 24 23.47 9.11 -10.98
N ASN A 25 23.58 7.92 -11.58
CA ASN A 25 24.85 7.24 -11.84
C ASN A 25 25.71 6.94 -10.59
N ALA A 26 25.20 7.10 -9.36
CA ALA A 26 25.91 6.77 -8.14
C ALA A 26 25.86 5.27 -7.84
N SER A 27 26.65 4.81 -6.87
CA SER A 27 26.52 3.43 -6.36
C SER A 27 25.13 3.21 -5.77
N ALA A 28 24.56 2.00 -5.94
CA ALA A 28 23.30 1.64 -5.28
C ALA A 28 23.39 1.73 -3.75
N ALA A 29 24.60 1.59 -3.18
CA ALA A 29 24.87 1.84 -1.76
C ALA A 29 24.60 3.29 -1.30
N ALA A 30 24.41 4.23 -2.23
CA ALA A 30 23.99 5.61 -1.95
C ALA A 30 22.46 5.79 -1.98
N VAL A 31 21.69 4.71 -1.84
CA VAL A 31 20.23 4.79 -1.73
C VAL A 31 19.84 5.76 -0.61
N PHE A 32 18.94 6.69 -0.89
CA PHE A 32 18.50 7.71 0.07
C PHE A 32 17.05 7.54 0.53
N CYS A 33 16.24 6.83 -0.27
CA CYS A 33 14.88 6.43 0.09
C CYS A 33 14.57 5.05 -0.49
N GLY A 34 13.73 4.30 0.23
CA GLY A 34 13.05 3.13 -0.28
C GLY A 34 11.88 3.51 -1.20
N ALA A 35 11.39 2.50 -1.92
CA ALA A 35 10.25 2.57 -2.80
C ALA A 35 9.72 1.16 -3.11
N SER A 36 8.63 1.07 -3.87
CA SER A 36 8.10 -0.20 -4.37
C SER A 36 7.59 -0.10 -5.81
N LEU A 37 7.84 -1.14 -6.60
CA LEU A 37 7.29 -1.26 -7.95
C LEU A 37 5.80 -1.64 -7.86
N ILE A 38 4.91 -0.79 -8.37
CA ILE A 38 3.44 -0.95 -8.29
C ILE A 38 2.75 -1.08 -9.67
N ALA A 39 3.44 -0.76 -10.75
CA ALA A 39 3.14 -1.21 -12.10
C ALA A 39 4.45 -1.42 -12.86
N LYS A 40 4.40 -1.97 -14.08
CA LYS A 40 5.60 -2.32 -14.85
C LYS A 40 6.60 -1.18 -14.98
N ASP A 41 6.13 0.06 -15.06
CA ASP A 41 6.95 1.25 -15.23
C ASP A 41 6.58 2.36 -14.23
N TRP A 42 6.01 1.98 -13.08
CA TRP A 42 5.59 2.88 -12.02
C TRP A 42 6.03 2.42 -10.64
N VAL A 43 6.62 3.34 -9.90
CA VAL A 43 7.18 3.12 -8.56
C VAL A 43 6.50 4.07 -7.57
N LEU A 44 6.18 3.57 -6.38
CA LEU A 44 5.57 4.29 -5.27
C LEU A 44 6.61 4.57 -4.19
N THR A 45 6.63 5.79 -3.69
CA THR A 45 7.51 6.25 -2.60
C THR A 45 6.84 7.38 -1.82
N ALA A 46 7.52 7.93 -0.81
CA ALA A 46 7.04 9.08 -0.05
C ALA A 46 7.23 10.39 -0.83
N GLY A 47 6.36 11.37 -0.60
CA GLY A 47 6.44 12.69 -1.21
C GLY A 47 7.70 13.46 -0.80
N HIS A 48 8.07 13.37 0.48
CA HIS A 48 9.26 14.03 1.03
C HIS A 48 10.57 13.52 0.41
N CYS A 49 10.58 12.31 -0.17
CA CYS A 49 11.75 11.77 -0.87
C CYS A 49 12.03 12.48 -2.20
N VAL A 50 11.01 13.09 -2.81
CA VAL A 50 11.10 13.64 -4.18
C VAL A 50 10.74 15.12 -4.28
N VAL A 51 10.29 15.75 -3.19
CA VAL A 51 9.99 17.18 -3.19
C VAL A 51 11.24 17.98 -3.56
N GLY A 52 11.12 18.82 -4.61
CA GLY A 52 12.24 19.60 -5.14
C GLY A 52 13.24 18.83 -6.02
N GLN A 53 13.06 17.52 -6.21
CA GLN A 53 13.87 16.71 -7.12
C GLN A 53 13.38 16.81 -8.57
N SER A 54 14.28 16.58 -9.52
CA SER A 54 13.99 16.42 -10.94
C SER A 54 14.26 14.98 -11.39
N PRO A 55 13.64 14.49 -12.50
CA PRO A 55 13.92 13.18 -13.07
C PRO A 55 15.40 12.90 -13.41
N ALA A 56 16.23 13.94 -13.53
CA ALA A 56 17.65 13.81 -13.85
C ALA A 56 18.53 13.58 -12.62
N ASP A 57 18.01 13.79 -11.40
CA ASP A 57 18.80 13.80 -10.17
C ASP A 57 19.05 12.39 -9.61
N PHE A 58 18.21 11.41 -9.98
CA PHE A 58 18.29 10.06 -9.44
C PHE A 58 17.88 8.97 -10.45
N ASP A 59 18.25 7.73 -10.12
CA ASP A 59 17.81 6.49 -10.75
C ASP A 59 17.00 5.66 -9.74
N VAL A 60 16.23 4.70 -10.25
CA VAL A 60 15.55 3.69 -9.44
C VAL A 60 16.26 2.35 -9.59
N ILE A 61 16.61 1.73 -8.47
CA ILE A 61 17.04 0.32 -8.40
C ILE A 61 15.85 -0.56 -8.01
N ILE A 62 15.72 -1.75 -8.60
CA ILE A 62 14.61 -2.69 -8.38
C ILE A 62 15.18 -4.10 -8.25
N ASN A 63 14.61 -4.92 -7.36
CA ASN A 63 15.04 -6.28 -7.07
C ASN A 63 16.53 -6.40 -6.72
N GLN A 64 17.06 -5.44 -5.94
CA GLN A 64 18.47 -5.43 -5.55
C GLN A 64 18.61 -5.57 -4.03
N ALA A 65 18.51 -6.80 -3.52
CA ALA A 65 18.59 -7.04 -2.08
C ALA A 65 19.93 -6.61 -1.47
N GLN A 66 21.04 -6.75 -2.21
CA GLN A 66 22.38 -6.33 -1.77
C GLN A 66 22.85 -5.13 -2.59
N LEU A 67 23.04 -3.98 -1.95
CA LEU A 67 23.36 -2.71 -2.62
C LEU A 67 24.79 -2.66 -3.21
N ASP A 68 25.67 -3.56 -2.81
CA ASP A 68 27.01 -3.74 -3.36
C ASP A 68 27.10 -4.84 -4.43
N ALA A 69 26.00 -5.54 -4.69
CA ALA A 69 25.88 -6.53 -5.75
C ALA A 69 25.11 -5.97 -6.95
N ASP A 70 25.46 -6.41 -8.17
CA ASP A 70 24.78 -6.00 -9.41
C ASP A 70 23.74 -7.06 -9.81
N THR A 71 22.68 -7.22 -9.00
CA THR A 71 21.71 -8.33 -9.13
C THR A 71 20.27 -7.89 -9.43
N GLY A 72 20.06 -6.63 -9.81
CA GLY A 72 18.73 -6.05 -10.06
C GLY A 72 18.64 -5.24 -11.35
N GLU A 73 17.58 -4.43 -11.45
CA GLU A 73 17.42 -3.47 -12.54
C GLU A 73 17.75 -2.06 -12.04
N ARG A 74 18.47 -1.29 -12.86
CA ARG A 74 18.62 0.16 -12.67
C ARG A 74 17.94 0.89 -13.82
N ILE A 75 16.91 1.66 -13.51
CA ILE A 75 16.10 2.34 -14.51
C ILE A 75 16.04 3.84 -14.22
N ALA A 76 16.28 4.64 -15.26
CA ALA A 76 16.19 6.09 -15.17
C ALA A 76 14.75 6.57 -15.01
N VAL A 77 14.58 7.70 -14.32
CA VAL A 77 13.28 8.34 -14.13
C VAL A 77 12.86 9.12 -15.37
N GLU A 78 11.58 9.00 -15.73
CA GLU A 78 10.91 9.76 -16.79
C GLU A 78 10.14 10.94 -16.20
N ARG A 79 9.30 10.69 -15.19
CA ARG A 79 8.38 11.67 -14.60
C ARG A 79 8.21 11.41 -13.11
N ILE A 80 8.09 12.49 -12.35
CA ILE A 80 7.72 12.45 -10.92
C ILE A 80 6.33 13.07 -10.79
N VAL A 81 5.46 12.42 -10.03
CA VAL A 81 4.11 12.90 -9.70
C VAL A 81 4.00 12.93 -8.18
N LEU A 82 4.29 14.09 -7.60
CA LEU A 82 4.03 14.35 -6.18
C LEU A 82 2.52 14.49 -5.97
N HIS A 83 1.98 13.97 -4.87
CA HIS A 83 0.57 14.17 -4.55
C HIS A 83 0.23 15.67 -4.51
N PRO A 84 -0.83 16.13 -5.20
CA PRO A 84 -1.14 17.56 -5.30
C PRO A 84 -1.48 18.22 -3.97
N GLN A 85 -1.87 17.44 -2.97
CA GLN A 85 -2.18 17.88 -1.61
C GLN A 85 -1.07 17.54 -0.59
N TYR A 86 0.12 17.15 -1.06
CA TYR A 86 1.26 16.92 -0.16
C TYR A 86 1.52 18.15 0.71
N ASN A 87 1.57 17.94 2.02
CA ASN A 87 1.84 18.99 2.99
C ASN A 87 3.19 18.73 3.69
N SER A 88 4.19 19.54 3.38
CA SER A 88 5.53 19.39 3.96
C SER A 88 5.64 19.74 5.44
N ILE A 89 4.59 20.30 6.05
CA ILE A 89 4.55 20.64 7.49
C ILE A 89 3.96 19.48 8.28
N THR A 90 2.79 18.96 7.86
CA THR A 90 2.10 17.89 8.58
C THR A 90 2.49 16.49 8.10
N LEU A 91 3.19 16.39 6.96
CA LEU A 91 3.46 15.14 6.23
C LEU A 91 2.18 14.38 5.87
N ASP A 92 1.07 15.08 5.78
CA ASP A 92 -0.18 14.54 5.26
C ASP A 92 -0.09 14.46 3.72
N ASN A 93 -0.71 13.42 3.15
CA ASN A 93 -0.58 13.11 1.72
C ASN A 93 0.87 12.91 1.25
N ASP A 94 1.72 12.32 2.09
CA ASP A 94 3.13 12.04 1.84
C ASP A 94 3.37 10.84 0.89
N LEU A 95 2.89 10.96 -0.34
CA LEU A 95 3.16 9.99 -1.40
C LEU A 95 3.60 10.65 -2.71
N ALA A 96 4.37 9.91 -3.49
CA ALA A 96 4.70 10.25 -4.86
C ALA A 96 4.79 9.01 -5.74
N LEU A 97 4.49 9.22 -7.03
CA LEU A 97 4.61 8.21 -8.08
C LEU A 97 5.76 8.59 -9.02
N ILE A 98 6.57 7.61 -9.38
CA ILE A 98 7.72 7.77 -10.26
C ILE A 98 7.50 6.91 -11.49
N LYS A 99 7.37 7.56 -12.65
CA LYS A 99 7.35 6.90 -13.96
C LYS A 99 8.78 6.57 -14.37
N LEU A 100 9.01 5.32 -14.73
CA LEU A 100 10.29 4.81 -15.24
C LEU A 100 10.39 4.98 -16.76
N LYS A 101 11.60 5.22 -17.28
CA LYS A 101 11.86 5.32 -18.73
C LYS A 101 11.68 4.01 -19.49
N SER A 102 11.70 2.88 -18.80
CA SER A 102 11.47 1.55 -19.37
C SER A 102 10.71 0.68 -18.38
N ALA A 103 9.92 -0.24 -18.91
CA ALA A 103 9.22 -1.24 -18.11
C ALA A 103 10.22 -2.23 -17.48
N SER A 104 10.05 -2.43 -16.17
CA SER A 104 10.67 -3.50 -15.41
C SER A 104 10.12 -4.86 -15.82
N GLN A 105 10.95 -5.90 -15.72
CA GLN A 105 10.53 -7.30 -15.87
C GLN A 105 10.04 -7.91 -14.55
N ILE A 106 10.15 -7.17 -13.45
CA ILE A 106 9.77 -7.62 -12.12
C ILE A 106 8.26 -7.51 -11.92
N GLN A 107 7.68 -8.50 -11.24
CA GLN A 107 6.27 -8.49 -10.88
C GLN A 107 6.00 -7.38 -9.83
N PRO A 108 5.11 -6.41 -10.11
CA PRO A 108 4.77 -5.36 -9.15
C PRO A 108 3.95 -5.89 -7.96
N ILE A 109 4.05 -5.21 -6.81
CA ILE A 109 3.17 -5.45 -5.66
C ILE A 109 1.80 -4.79 -5.85
N GLN A 110 0.76 -5.46 -5.37
CA GLN A 110 -0.59 -4.90 -5.33
C GLN A 110 -0.83 -4.16 -4.02
N LEU A 111 -1.60 -3.07 -4.06
CA LEU A 111 -1.98 -2.30 -2.89
C LEU A 111 -3.11 -2.99 -2.13
N VAL A 112 -3.23 -2.70 -0.83
CA VAL A 112 -4.45 -3.02 -0.09
C VAL A 112 -5.62 -2.28 -0.75
N SER A 113 -6.66 -3.03 -1.10
CA SER A 113 -7.81 -2.46 -1.82
C SER A 113 -8.59 -1.46 -0.95
N PRO A 114 -9.31 -0.51 -1.58
CA PRO A 114 -10.27 0.34 -0.88
C PRO A 114 -11.22 -0.45 0.01
N TYR A 115 -11.57 0.11 1.17
CA TYR A 115 -12.53 -0.46 2.13
C TYR A 115 -12.19 -1.84 2.70
N SER A 116 -11.00 -2.37 2.39
CA SER A 116 -10.51 -3.60 2.97
C SER A 116 -10.10 -3.40 4.44
N ASN A 117 -10.16 -4.47 5.21
CA ASN A 117 -9.70 -4.53 6.61
C ASN A 117 -8.29 -5.12 6.75
N GLN A 118 -7.53 -5.27 5.65
CA GLN A 118 -6.19 -5.85 5.69
C GLN A 118 -5.15 -4.98 6.43
N ASP A 119 -5.44 -3.70 6.63
CA ASP A 119 -4.64 -2.75 7.42
C ASP A 119 -5.25 -2.45 8.81
N ALA A 120 -6.12 -3.33 9.32
CA ALA A 120 -6.74 -3.16 10.63
C ALA A 120 -5.72 -3.32 11.80
N PRO A 121 -5.90 -2.61 12.92
CA PRO A 121 -5.05 -2.75 14.10
C PRO A 121 -4.93 -4.20 14.60
N GLY A 122 -3.75 -4.57 15.09
CA GLY A 122 -3.41 -5.91 15.56
C GLY A 122 -2.93 -6.87 14.47
N LYS A 123 -3.11 -6.55 13.17
CA LYS A 123 -2.49 -7.33 12.09
C LYS A 123 -0.98 -7.13 12.06
N SER A 124 -0.24 -8.17 11.67
CA SER A 124 1.21 -8.09 11.49
C SER A 124 1.55 -7.54 10.11
N ALA A 125 2.48 -6.60 10.07
CA ALA A 125 3.05 -6.04 8.86
C ALA A 125 4.57 -6.21 8.82
N PHE A 126 5.12 -6.27 7.62
CA PHE A 126 6.57 -6.17 7.39
C PHE A 126 6.92 -4.78 6.88
N ALA A 127 7.85 -4.11 7.55
CA ALA A 127 8.54 -2.96 6.99
C ALA A 127 9.87 -3.42 6.37
N LEU A 128 10.19 -2.89 5.19
CA LEU A 128 11.34 -3.28 4.38
C LEU A 128 12.21 -2.06 4.05
N GLY A 129 13.53 -2.23 4.08
CA GLY A 129 14.44 -1.16 3.66
C GLY A 129 15.93 -1.41 3.93
N TRP A 130 16.72 -0.42 3.56
CA TRP A 130 18.17 -0.34 3.80
C TRP A 130 18.52 0.82 4.75
N GLY A 131 17.56 1.23 5.58
CA GLY A 131 17.74 2.29 6.55
C GLY A 131 18.67 1.91 7.69
N ALA A 132 19.03 2.95 8.45
CA ALA A 132 19.91 2.90 9.59
C ALA A 132 19.45 1.85 10.61
N VAL A 133 20.42 1.06 11.06
CA VAL A 133 20.20 -0.06 11.99
C VAL A 133 20.23 0.33 13.47
N ILE A 134 20.53 1.59 13.76
CA ILE A 134 20.63 2.15 15.11
C ILE A 134 20.14 3.60 15.09
N SER A 135 19.44 4.01 16.13
CA SER A 135 18.90 5.38 16.26
C SER A 135 19.96 6.47 16.36
N SER A 136 21.21 6.10 16.66
CA SER A 136 22.31 7.03 16.95
C SER A 136 23.43 7.09 15.91
N GLY A 137 23.30 6.45 14.74
CA GLY A 137 24.43 6.42 13.79
C GLY A 137 24.10 6.20 12.31
N ASP A 138 25.07 6.55 11.47
CA ASP A 138 25.04 6.49 10.00
C ASP A 138 25.37 5.08 9.45
N LEU A 139 25.07 4.02 10.20
CA LEU A 139 25.31 2.65 9.74
C LEU A 139 24.15 2.18 8.88
N PHE A 140 24.30 2.36 7.57
CA PHE A 140 23.38 1.85 6.56
C PHE A 140 23.81 0.44 6.11
N PRO A 141 22.96 -0.58 6.24
CA PRO A 141 23.27 -1.94 5.82
C PRO A 141 23.23 -2.04 4.29
N LEU A 142 24.15 -2.83 3.72
CA LEU A 142 24.13 -3.14 2.28
C LEU A 142 23.07 -4.20 1.95
N ASP A 143 22.80 -5.13 2.86
CA ASP A 143 21.72 -6.10 2.70
C ASP A 143 20.36 -5.51 3.10
N LEU A 144 19.34 -5.80 2.28
CA LEU A 144 17.94 -5.52 2.55
C LEU A 144 17.53 -6.13 3.88
N ARG A 145 16.82 -5.34 4.67
CA ARG A 145 16.34 -5.72 5.99
C ARG A 145 14.83 -5.76 6.01
N GLN A 146 14.31 -6.53 6.96
CA GLN A 146 12.89 -6.64 7.24
C GLN A 146 12.63 -6.69 8.74
N VAL A 147 11.52 -6.10 9.18
CA VAL A 147 11.06 -6.18 10.56
C VAL A 147 9.55 -6.41 10.59
N VAL A 148 9.09 -7.24 11.53
CA VAL A 148 7.66 -7.46 11.78
C VAL A 148 7.19 -6.47 12.83
N LEU A 149 6.17 -5.68 12.49
CA LEU A 149 5.53 -4.69 13.35
C LEU A 149 4.02 -4.96 13.39
N PRO A 150 3.36 -4.91 14.56
CA PRO A 150 1.91 -4.92 14.62
C PRO A 150 1.38 -3.55 14.17
N LEU A 151 0.26 -3.55 13.44
CA LEU A 151 -0.49 -2.34 13.14
C LEU A 151 -1.21 -1.85 14.40
N VAL A 152 -1.30 -0.54 14.54
CA VAL A 152 -1.88 0.14 15.71
C VAL A 152 -2.96 1.12 15.24
N SER A 153 -4.01 1.30 16.05
CA SER A 153 -5.04 2.29 15.70
C SER A 153 -4.48 3.71 15.75
N ASN A 154 -4.99 4.56 14.86
CA ASN A 154 -4.61 5.98 14.82
C ASN A 154 -4.86 6.67 16.17
N THR A 155 -5.93 6.29 16.88
CA THR A 155 -6.25 6.81 18.21
C THR A 155 -5.19 6.47 19.26
N THR A 156 -4.70 5.22 19.29
CA THR A 156 -3.64 4.81 20.21
C THR A 156 -2.32 5.46 19.83
N CYS A 157 -2.02 5.52 18.53
CA CYS A 157 -0.83 6.15 18.01
C CYS A 157 -0.76 7.65 18.35
N SER A 158 -1.83 8.39 18.04
CA SER A 158 -1.99 9.81 18.34
C SER A 158 -1.85 10.11 19.84
N PHE A 159 -2.54 9.32 20.68
CA PHE A 159 -2.45 9.49 22.13
C PHE A 159 -1.04 9.24 22.67
N SER A 160 -0.35 8.20 22.18
CA SER A 160 0.98 7.82 22.66
C SER A 160 2.05 8.80 22.23
N MET A 161 1.99 9.26 20.97
CA MET A 161 2.99 10.16 20.39
C MET A 161 2.72 11.64 20.69
N ASN A 162 1.51 11.97 21.18
CA ASN A 162 1.02 13.34 21.32
C ASN A 162 1.09 14.12 19.98
N GLU A 163 0.69 13.44 18.91
CA GLU A 163 0.66 13.95 17.53
C GLU A 163 -0.72 13.75 16.92
N ASP A 164 -1.08 14.57 15.93
CA ASP A 164 -2.32 14.37 15.19
C ASP A 164 -2.09 13.36 14.05
N ILE A 165 -2.78 12.21 14.13
CA ILE A 165 -2.66 11.12 13.15
C ILE A 165 -3.94 11.09 12.32
N SER A 166 -3.87 11.63 11.10
CA SER A 166 -5.00 11.68 10.16
C SER A 166 -5.42 10.28 9.71
N ASP A 167 -6.63 10.15 9.16
CA ASP A 167 -7.15 8.87 8.63
C ASP A 167 -6.33 8.36 7.42
N ASP A 168 -5.62 9.26 6.75
CA ASP A 168 -4.68 8.97 5.66
C ASP A 168 -3.33 8.44 6.13
N MET A 169 -3.12 8.38 7.44
CA MET A 169 -1.95 7.76 8.07
C MET A 169 -2.30 6.41 8.68
N LEU A 170 -1.29 5.57 8.80
CA LEU A 170 -1.29 4.24 9.40
C LEU A 170 -0.10 4.14 10.36
N CYS A 171 -0.29 3.55 11.54
CA CYS A 171 0.78 3.35 12.50
C CYS A 171 1.15 1.87 12.65
N ALA A 172 2.44 1.61 12.84
CA ALA A 172 2.96 0.28 13.11
C ALA A 172 4.08 0.32 14.15
N GLY A 173 4.10 -0.65 15.06
CA GLY A 173 5.14 -0.77 16.10
C GLY A 173 4.59 -1.39 17.37
N ASP A 174 5.48 -1.96 18.19
CA ASP A 174 5.08 -2.54 19.49
C ASP A 174 5.04 -1.50 20.63
N GLY A 175 5.50 -0.27 20.38
CA GLY A 175 5.59 0.80 21.38
C GLY A 175 6.60 0.53 22.50
N LEU A 176 7.37 -0.57 22.40
CA LEU A 176 8.34 -0.98 23.42
C LEU A 176 9.75 -0.42 23.15
N GLY A 177 9.94 0.30 22.04
CA GLY A 177 11.25 0.79 21.61
C GLY A 177 12.22 -0.34 21.25
N LEU A 178 11.72 -1.51 20.89
CA LEU A 178 12.53 -2.68 20.54
C LEU A 178 12.62 -2.93 19.04
N ARG A 179 11.66 -2.39 18.27
CA ARG A 179 11.56 -2.57 16.83
C ARG A 179 10.97 -1.35 16.16
N ASP A 180 11.60 -0.90 15.09
CA ASP A 180 11.11 0.25 14.31
C ASP A 180 11.79 0.34 12.94
N THR A 181 11.18 1.09 12.03
CA THR A 181 11.85 1.68 10.84
C THR A 181 12.71 2.86 11.26
N CYS A 182 13.75 3.19 10.49
CA CYS A 182 14.61 4.33 10.80
C CYS A 182 15.06 5.09 9.54
N SER A 183 15.91 6.11 9.73
CA SER A 183 16.50 6.94 8.67
C SER A 183 16.94 6.09 7.47
N GLY A 184 16.49 6.41 6.25
CA GLY A 184 16.83 5.65 5.03
C GLY A 184 15.84 4.52 4.68
N ASP A 185 14.91 4.16 5.56
CA ASP A 185 13.73 3.34 5.21
C ASP A 185 12.59 4.20 4.62
N SER A 186 12.70 5.54 4.70
CA SER A 186 11.76 6.51 4.15
C SER A 186 11.33 6.16 2.73
N GLY A 187 10.02 6.21 2.46
CA GLY A 187 9.43 5.82 1.17
C GLY A 187 9.32 4.31 0.93
N GLY A 188 9.94 3.47 1.78
CA GLY A 188 9.85 2.02 1.70
C GLY A 188 8.44 1.48 1.97
N PRO A 189 8.13 0.26 1.53
CA PRO A 189 6.80 -0.31 1.69
C PRO A 189 6.59 -0.91 3.09
N LEU A 190 5.39 -0.70 3.63
CA LEU A 190 4.82 -1.51 4.71
C LEU A 190 3.83 -2.50 4.11
N ILE A 191 4.12 -3.80 4.20
CA ILE A 191 3.33 -4.86 3.58
C ILE A 191 2.60 -5.72 4.60
N VAL A 192 1.39 -6.16 4.26
CA VAL A 192 0.55 -7.06 5.04
C VAL A 192 0.23 -8.31 4.22
N PHE A 193 0.02 -9.43 4.91
CA PHE A 193 -0.47 -10.63 4.26
C PHE A 193 -2.00 -10.54 4.17
N ASP A 194 -2.51 -10.44 2.94
CA ASP A 194 -3.95 -10.43 2.68
C ASP A 194 -4.50 -11.85 2.82
N SER A 195 -5.32 -12.06 3.85
CA SER A 195 -5.93 -13.35 4.13
C SER A 195 -7.00 -13.78 3.12
N GLU A 196 -7.60 -12.84 2.37
CA GLU A 196 -8.64 -13.12 1.37
C GLU A 196 -8.02 -13.63 0.07
N SER A 197 -6.95 -12.97 -0.40
CA SER A 197 -6.28 -13.31 -1.65
C SER A 197 -4.99 -14.14 -1.47
N HIS A 198 -4.62 -14.46 -0.22
CA HIS A 198 -3.44 -15.25 0.15
C HIS A 198 -2.12 -14.73 -0.45
N THR A 199 -1.96 -13.40 -0.51
CA THR A 199 -0.77 -12.75 -1.09
C THR A 199 -0.35 -11.53 -0.27
N TRP A 200 0.87 -11.06 -0.50
CA TRP A 200 1.37 -9.82 0.10
C TRP A 200 0.79 -8.60 -0.61
N ARG A 201 0.34 -7.62 0.18
CA ARG A 201 -0.13 -6.33 -0.32
C ARG A 201 0.50 -5.18 0.44
N GLN A 202 0.73 -4.07 -0.24
CA GLN A 202 1.26 -2.87 0.39
C GLN A 202 0.15 -2.06 1.06
N ALA A 203 0.22 -1.95 2.38
CA ALA A 203 -0.71 -1.18 3.22
C ALA A 203 -0.21 0.25 3.50
N GLY A 204 1.11 0.46 3.48
CA GLY A 204 1.70 1.75 3.82
C GLY A 204 2.97 2.11 3.06
N ILE A 205 3.35 3.38 3.21
CA ILE A 205 4.62 3.96 2.74
C ILE A 205 5.29 4.59 3.96
N THR A 206 6.53 4.22 4.28
CA THR A 206 7.27 4.76 5.43
C THR A 206 7.40 6.28 5.30
N SER A 207 6.90 7.03 6.28
CA SER A 207 6.83 8.50 6.21
C SER A 207 7.65 9.17 7.33
N TRP A 208 7.26 9.02 8.59
CA TRP A 208 7.92 9.69 9.72
C TRP A 208 7.72 8.95 11.05
N GLY A 209 8.37 9.43 12.12
CA GLY A 209 8.21 8.93 13.49
C GLY A 209 8.95 9.82 14.50
N ASN A 210 8.62 9.68 15.78
CA ASN A 210 9.33 10.35 16.87
C ASN A 210 10.56 9.51 17.25
N GLY A 211 11.68 9.79 16.57
CA GLY A 211 12.90 9.01 16.69
C GLY A 211 12.76 7.61 16.07
N CYS A 212 13.76 6.76 16.30
CA CYS A 212 13.73 5.36 15.87
C CYS A 212 13.77 4.44 17.09
N ALA A 213 12.75 3.58 17.22
CA ALA A 213 12.58 2.64 18.32
C ALA A 213 12.67 3.32 19.70
N GLU A 214 12.02 4.46 19.85
CA GLU A 214 11.83 5.08 21.15
C GLU A 214 10.68 4.41 21.91
N LEU A 215 10.79 4.36 23.24
CA LEU A 215 9.72 3.81 24.06
C LEU A 215 8.48 4.70 23.96
N GLY A 216 7.33 4.10 23.65
CA GLY A 216 6.07 4.83 23.49
C GLY A 216 5.87 5.50 22.13
N THR A 217 6.75 5.26 21.16
CA THR A 217 6.59 5.79 19.79
C THR A 217 6.28 4.68 18.79
N TYR A 218 5.71 5.10 17.65
CA TYR A 218 5.34 4.22 16.54
C TYR A 218 5.88 4.82 15.24
N GLY A 219 6.13 3.97 14.24
CA GLY A 219 6.35 4.43 12.88
C GLY A 219 5.03 4.85 12.26
N VAL A 220 5.03 5.99 11.57
CA VAL A 220 3.89 6.54 10.85
C VAL A 220 4.10 6.39 9.35
N TYR A 221 3.08 5.87 8.67
CA TYR A 221 3.09 5.50 7.28
C TYR A 221 1.91 6.15 6.56
N THR A 222 2.08 6.52 5.29
CA THR A 222 0.94 6.92 4.44
C THR A 222 0.10 5.70 4.10
N ARG A 223 -1.21 5.73 4.37
CA ARG A 223 -2.15 4.61 4.19
C ARG A 223 -2.55 4.46 2.73
N THR A 224 -2.03 3.45 2.04
CA THR A 224 -2.16 3.32 0.57
C THR A 224 -3.60 3.17 0.08
N LYS A 225 -4.47 2.50 0.83
CA LYS A 225 -5.84 2.21 0.39
C LYS A 225 -6.69 3.47 0.17
N ASN A 226 -6.41 4.55 0.89
CA ASN A 226 -7.11 5.83 0.75
C ASN A 226 -6.71 6.57 -0.54
N TYR A 227 -5.54 6.22 -1.11
CA TYR A 227 -5.02 6.81 -2.34
C TYR A 227 -5.17 5.91 -3.56
N ALA A 228 -5.85 4.76 -3.44
CA ALA A 228 -5.88 3.77 -4.52
C ALA A 228 -6.51 4.30 -5.81
N GLU A 229 -7.55 5.14 -5.72
CA GLU A 229 -8.16 5.80 -6.89
C GLU A 229 -7.20 6.79 -7.56
N PHE A 230 -6.55 7.65 -6.76
CA PHE A 230 -5.52 8.57 -7.26
C PHE A 230 -4.40 7.80 -7.96
N ILE A 231 -3.87 6.75 -7.32
CA ILE A 231 -2.79 5.92 -7.86
C ILE A 231 -3.23 5.26 -9.18
N SER A 232 -4.39 4.60 -9.20
CA SER A 232 -4.96 3.99 -10.42
C SER A 232 -5.08 5.00 -11.56
N SER A 233 -5.58 6.22 -11.28
CA SER A 233 -5.75 7.28 -12.28
C SER A 233 -4.45 7.76 -12.92
N GLN A 234 -3.32 7.61 -12.22
CA GLN A 234 -2.01 8.04 -12.70
C GLN A 234 -1.28 6.94 -13.45
N ILE A 235 -1.39 5.69 -12.99
CA ILE A 235 -0.54 4.59 -13.46
C ILE A 235 -1.18 3.77 -14.59
N CYS A 236 -2.52 3.81 -14.72
CA CYS A 236 -3.26 2.95 -15.65
C CYS A 236 -3.72 3.71 -16.88
N SER A 237 -3.48 3.14 -18.06
CA SER A 237 -4.15 3.56 -19.29
C SER A 237 -5.60 3.09 -19.31
N VAL A 238 -6.42 3.70 -20.18
CA VAL A 238 -7.84 3.33 -20.37
C VAL A 238 -7.99 1.85 -20.75
N GLN A 239 -7.01 1.26 -21.42
CA GLN A 239 -7.02 -0.14 -21.83
C GLN A 239 -6.67 -1.11 -20.68
N GLU A 240 -5.98 -0.64 -19.65
CA GLU A 240 -5.60 -1.44 -18.48
C GLU A 240 -6.67 -1.44 -17.38
N ILE A 241 -7.52 -0.41 -17.37
CA ILE A 241 -8.68 -0.31 -16.49
C ILE A 241 -9.75 -1.30 -16.98
N PRO A 242 -10.15 -2.29 -16.15
CA PRO A 242 -11.22 -3.19 -16.53
C PRO A 242 -12.57 -2.47 -16.58
N ALA A 243 -13.49 -2.97 -17.41
CA ALA A 243 -14.82 -2.41 -17.53
C ALA A 243 -15.64 -2.64 -16.24
N SER A 244 -16.37 -1.61 -15.82
CA SER A 244 -17.28 -1.70 -14.68
C SER A 244 -18.35 -2.79 -14.91
N PRO A 245 -18.58 -3.69 -13.93
CA PRO A 245 -19.62 -4.70 -14.05
C PRO A 245 -21.04 -4.08 -14.01
N SER A 246 -22.01 -4.85 -14.46
CA SER A 246 -23.45 -4.60 -14.30
C SER A 246 -23.99 -5.58 -13.28
N LEU A 247 -24.43 -5.07 -12.13
CA LEU A 247 -24.93 -5.82 -11.00
C LEU A 247 -26.44 -6.06 -11.16
N ARG A 248 -26.91 -7.25 -10.79
CA ARG A 248 -28.32 -7.59 -10.62
C ARG A 248 -28.53 -8.10 -9.21
N LEU A 249 -29.62 -7.63 -8.60
CA LEU A 249 -30.05 -8.00 -7.27
C LEU A 249 -31.35 -8.83 -7.38
N ASP A 250 -31.37 -9.98 -6.71
CA ASP A 250 -32.56 -10.80 -6.50
C ASP A 250 -32.76 -11.02 -4.99
N ILE A 251 -34.01 -10.93 -4.53
CA ILE A 251 -34.37 -11.11 -3.12
C ILE A 251 -35.52 -12.09 -3.03
N ASN A 252 -35.32 -13.18 -2.31
CA ASN A 252 -36.35 -14.17 -2.03
C ASN A 252 -36.41 -14.48 -0.55
N ALA A 253 -37.41 -13.91 0.14
CA ALA A 253 -37.51 -13.90 1.59
C ALA A 253 -36.22 -13.32 2.22
N ASN A 254 -35.42 -14.17 2.88
CA ASN A 254 -34.18 -13.79 3.56
C ASN A 254 -32.93 -13.95 2.69
N MET A 255 -33.06 -14.59 1.53
CA MET A 255 -31.96 -14.84 0.61
C MET A 255 -31.74 -13.63 -0.30
N VAL A 256 -30.52 -13.10 -0.29
CA VAL A 256 -30.04 -12.10 -1.25
C VAL A 256 -29.12 -12.77 -2.25
N GLY A 257 -29.48 -12.69 -3.53
CA GLY A 257 -28.65 -13.08 -4.66
C GLY A 257 -28.12 -11.84 -5.38
N LEU A 258 -26.82 -11.82 -5.63
CA LEU A 258 -26.13 -10.80 -6.41
C LEU A 258 -25.44 -11.48 -7.59
N ASP A 259 -25.71 -11.03 -8.81
CA ASP A 259 -25.07 -11.53 -10.04
C ASP A 259 -24.49 -10.38 -10.84
N TRP A 260 -23.32 -10.58 -11.45
CA TRP A 260 -22.72 -9.59 -12.35
C TRP A 260 -22.08 -10.22 -13.57
N ASN A 261 -21.97 -9.46 -14.66
CA ASN A 261 -21.31 -9.95 -15.87
C ASN A 261 -19.79 -10.05 -15.66
N SER A 262 -19.20 -11.06 -16.30
CA SER A 262 -17.74 -11.11 -16.45
C SER A 262 -17.25 -10.08 -17.46
N GLY A 263 -16.00 -9.66 -17.29
CA GLY A 263 -15.25 -8.81 -18.22
C GLY A 263 -13.93 -9.47 -18.65
N SER A 264 -13.46 -9.14 -19.85
CA SER A 264 -12.13 -9.54 -20.33
C SER A 264 -11.04 -8.72 -19.61
N GLY A 265 -9.94 -9.37 -19.23
CA GLY A 265 -8.80 -8.69 -18.60
C GLY A 265 -8.99 -8.36 -17.11
N VAL A 266 -10.08 -8.84 -16.49
CA VAL A 266 -10.31 -8.72 -15.06
C VAL A 266 -9.45 -9.73 -14.30
N ALA A 267 -8.67 -9.26 -13.32
CA ALA A 267 -7.93 -10.13 -12.41
C ALA A 267 -8.81 -10.62 -11.26
N SER A 268 -9.68 -9.76 -10.72
CA SER A 268 -10.67 -10.11 -9.69
C SER A 268 -11.80 -9.07 -9.60
N TYR A 269 -12.91 -9.46 -8.96
CA TYR A 269 -14.02 -8.61 -8.57
C TYR A 269 -14.05 -8.38 -7.06
N ARG A 270 -14.66 -7.29 -6.64
CA ARG A 270 -14.83 -6.95 -5.24
C ARG A 270 -16.26 -6.51 -4.98
N LEU A 271 -16.89 -7.16 -4.01
CA LEU A 271 -18.21 -6.79 -3.51
C LEU A 271 -18.03 -5.69 -2.46
N ASN A 272 -18.59 -4.52 -2.72
CA ASN A 272 -18.61 -3.39 -1.81
C ASN A 272 -20.02 -3.25 -1.24
N TYR A 273 -20.13 -3.04 0.07
CA TYR A 273 -21.41 -2.95 0.75
C TYR A 273 -21.37 -1.95 1.91
N ALA A 274 -22.50 -1.30 2.17
CA ALA A 274 -22.65 -0.29 3.21
C ALA A 274 -24.05 -0.34 3.82
N PRO A 275 -24.24 -0.07 5.13
CA PRO A 275 -25.57 -0.09 5.75
C PRO A 275 -26.55 0.91 5.10
N TYR A 276 -27.76 0.47 4.77
CA TYR A 276 -28.84 1.34 4.27
C TYR A 276 -29.71 1.84 5.44
N PRO A 277 -30.18 3.11 5.42
CA PRO A 277 -30.01 4.12 4.38
C PRO A 277 -28.78 5.02 4.55
N GLY A 278 -28.06 4.92 5.67
CA GLY A 278 -27.08 5.93 6.09
C GLY A 278 -25.69 5.84 5.44
N ALA A 279 -25.32 4.69 4.86
CA ALA A 279 -23.99 4.40 4.30
C ALA A 279 -22.83 4.83 5.23
N GLN A 280 -23.00 4.61 6.54
CA GLN A 280 -22.10 5.15 7.58
C GLN A 280 -20.63 4.72 7.39
N TYR A 281 -20.42 3.51 6.87
CA TYR A 281 -19.13 3.00 6.46
C TYR A 281 -19.32 2.05 5.28
N ILE A 282 -18.27 1.90 4.47
CA ILE A 282 -18.22 0.94 3.35
C ILE A 282 -17.23 -0.16 3.74
N ALA A 283 -17.62 -1.41 3.50
CA ALA A 283 -16.76 -2.57 3.61
C ALA A 283 -16.65 -3.26 2.25
N SER A 284 -15.59 -4.04 2.05
CA SER A 284 -15.42 -4.82 0.84
C SER A 284 -14.93 -6.24 1.11
N MET A 285 -15.21 -7.13 0.15
CA MET A 285 -14.74 -8.52 0.13
C MET A 285 -14.23 -8.87 -1.27
N ASP A 286 -13.07 -9.51 -1.35
CA ASP A 286 -12.58 -10.07 -2.61
C ASP A 286 -13.45 -11.25 -3.07
N MET A 287 -13.99 -11.15 -4.28
CA MET A 287 -14.81 -12.20 -4.88
C MET A 287 -14.00 -13.09 -5.82
N ASN A 288 -12.69 -12.86 -5.97
CA ASN A 288 -11.87 -13.49 -6.99
C ASN A 288 -12.55 -13.37 -8.38
N LEU A 289 -12.59 -14.46 -9.14
CA LEU A 289 -13.29 -14.51 -10.44
C LEU A 289 -14.75 -14.98 -10.33
N LEU A 290 -15.33 -15.02 -9.12
CA LEU A 290 -16.76 -15.28 -8.98
C LEU A 290 -17.57 -14.15 -9.61
N THR A 291 -18.74 -14.51 -10.11
CA THR A 291 -19.69 -13.61 -10.77
C THR A 291 -21.08 -13.64 -10.13
N HIS A 292 -21.17 -14.33 -8.99
CA HIS A 292 -22.37 -14.46 -8.20
C HIS A 292 -22.02 -14.52 -6.71
N PHE A 293 -22.93 -14.04 -5.87
CA PHE A 293 -22.85 -14.12 -4.42
C PHE A 293 -24.25 -14.34 -3.86
N ASN A 294 -24.36 -15.23 -2.86
CA ASN A 294 -25.62 -15.46 -2.15
C ASN A 294 -25.39 -15.38 -0.65
N ALA A 295 -26.31 -14.72 0.06
CA ALA A 295 -26.31 -14.66 1.52
C ALA A 295 -27.72 -14.82 2.09
N ASP A 296 -27.84 -15.62 3.16
CA ASP A 296 -29.02 -15.64 4.01
C ASP A 296 -28.85 -14.58 5.10
N LEU A 297 -29.71 -13.57 5.09
CA LEU A 297 -29.62 -12.41 5.97
C LEU A 297 -30.83 -12.32 6.89
N VAL A 298 -30.59 -11.83 8.11
CA VAL A 298 -31.65 -11.67 9.10
C VAL A 298 -32.63 -10.57 8.70
N SER A 299 -33.91 -10.73 9.06
CA SER A 299 -34.96 -9.71 8.86
C SER A 299 -34.52 -8.34 9.39
N GLY A 300 -34.81 -7.29 8.62
CA GLY A 300 -34.37 -5.92 8.90
C GLY A 300 -32.94 -5.60 8.46
N SER A 301 -32.16 -6.56 7.97
CA SER A 301 -30.87 -6.28 7.33
C SER A 301 -31.07 -5.40 6.11
N ALA A 302 -30.29 -4.32 5.98
CA ALA A 302 -30.44 -3.38 4.88
C ALA A 302 -29.09 -2.85 4.43
N TYR A 303 -28.81 -2.93 3.13
CA TYR A 303 -27.51 -2.56 2.57
C TYR A 303 -27.64 -1.91 1.19
N TYR A 304 -26.73 -0.98 0.91
CA TYR A 304 -26.30 -0.68 -0.46
C TYR A 304 -25.24 -1.71 -0.88
N VAL A 305 -25.24 -2.09 -2.15
CA VAL A 305 -24.26 -3.03 -2.74
C VAL A 305 -23.81 -2.57 -4.12
N ALA A 306 -22.53 -2.76 -4.42
CA ALA A 306 -21.94 -2.49 -5.73
C ALA A 306 -20.72 -3.39 -5.96
N ILE A 307 -20.43 -3.68 -7.23
CA ILE A 307 -19.25 -4.46 -7.62
C ILE A 307 -18.24 -3.52 -8.27
N THR A 308 -16.97 -3.68 -7.91
CA THR A 308 -15.84 -3.17 -8.69
C THR A 308 -15.07 -4.33 -9.28
N SER A 309 -14.41 -4.09 -10.41
CA SER A 309 -13.45 -5.02 -10.99
C SER A 309 -12.06 -4.38 -10.96
N TYR A 310 -11.02 -5.18 -10.89
CA TYR A 310 -9.67 -4.68 -10.92
C TYR A 310 -8.71 -5.59 -11.68
N ASN A 311 -7.65 -4.98 -12.19
CA ASN A 311 -6.51 -5.64 -12.79
C ASN A 311 -5.24 -5.08 -12.15
N ASN A 312 -4.64 -5.83 -11.22
CA ASN A 312 -3.58 -5.34 -10.34
C ASN A 312 -4.02 -4.06 -9.59
N ASN A 313 -3.30 -2.95 -9.77
CA ASN A 313 -3.61 -1.67 -9.14
C ASN A 313 -4.50 -0.77 -10.02
N CYS A 314 -5.03 -1.28 -11.14
CA CYS A 314 -6.00 -0.60 -12.00
C CYS A 314 -7.42 -0.95 -11.58
N LEU A 315 -8.16 0.04 -11.11
CA LEU A 315 -9.51 -0.09 -10.56
C LEU A 315 -10.55 0.41 -11.57
N SER A 316 -11.64 -0.33 -11.75
CA SER A 316 -12.82 0.17 -12.46
C SER A 316 -13.64 1.11 -11.58
N ASP A 317 -14.52 1.91 -12.20
CA ASP A 317 -15.63 2.52 -11.48
C ASP A 317 -16.56 1.43 -10.91
N TYR A 318 -17.42 1.81 -9.96
CA TYR A 318 -18.49 0.95 -9.47
C TYR A 318 -19.45 0.51 -10.58
N SER A 319 -20.06 -0.65 -10.40
CA SER A 319 -21.30 -1.02 -11.09
C SER A 319 -22.44 -0.05 -10.77
N ASN A 320 -23.62 -0.31 -11.34
CA ASN A 320 -24.85 0.23 -10.74
C ASN A 320 -24.90 -0.14 -9.25
N ILE A 321 -25.33 0.82 -8.42
CA ILE A 321 -25.51 0.65 -6.99
C ILE A 321 -26.94 0.19 -6.75
N GLU A 322 -27.09 -0.98 -6.15
CA GLU A 322 -28.38 -1.51 -5.71
C GLU A 322 -28.54 -1.33 -4.20
N HIS A 323 -29.77 -1.41 -3.71
CA HIS A 323 -30.04 -1.46 -2.27
C HIS A 323 -31.20 -2.41 -1.96
N PHE A 324 -31.22 -2.93 -0.73
CA PHE A 324 -32.29 -3.80 -0.27
C PHE A 324 -32.57 -3.65 1.22
N VAL A 325 -33.74 -4.13 1.64
CA VAL A 325 -34.14 -4.34 3.03
C VAL A 325 -34.77 -5.73 3.11
N ILE A 326 -34.28 -6.58 4.00
CA ILE A 326 -34.87 -7.90 4.23
C ILE A 326 -36.21 -7.73 4.96
N PRO A 327 -37.32 -8.28 4.42
CA PRO A 327 -38.66 -8.15 4.97
C PRO A 327 -38.83 -8.58 6.43
#